data_AF-A0A4U6BMG2-F1
#
_entry.id   AF-A0A4U6BMG2-F1
#
_cell.length_a   1.000
_cell.length_b   1.000
_cell.length_c   1.000
_cell.angle_alpha   90.00
_cell.angle_beta   90.00
_cell.angle_gamma   90.00
#
_symmetry.space_group_name_H-M   'P 1'
#
loop_
_entity.id
_entity.type
_entity.pdbx_description
1 polymer ?
#
loop_
_entity_poly.entity_id
_entity_poly.type
_entity_poly.pdbx_seq_one_letter_code
_entity_poly.pdbx_strand_id
1 'polypeptide(L)'
;MAIDSSKFFDSIRIKPNKLSAKQQAAAREEAVMCEAPGCKNKGGHRAPKGRGHEKEYWHFCLNHVREYNQGYNFFQGMAPDAVASYQKDALTGHRPTWKMGANSGKKSKSDLDMDAALDPLKMFDEMNGRGKWRPGPGSARAEPKAETRKIFNAEKKALLVMGLGPEATLETVKAKYKLLVKQHHPDANGGDRSTEDRLIEIIKAYNYLKTVVRGAS
;
A
#
# COMPACT_ATOMS: atom_id res chain seq x y z
N MET A 1 -25.13 5.23 41.47
CA MET A 1 -25.18 3.80 41.10
C MET A 1 -23.82 3.21 41.43
N ALA A 2 -23.74 2.44 42.51
CA ALA A 2 -22.51 1.76 42.92
C ALA A 2 -22.31 0.54 42.01
N ILE A 3 -21.19 0.51 41.29
CA ILE A 3 -20.85 -0.62 40.42
C ILE A 3 -20.27 -1.70 41.32
N ASP A 4 -20.95 -2.83 41.33
CA ASP A 4 -20.74 -4.02 42.14
C ASP A 4 -19.27 -4.50 42.08
N SER A 5 -18.51 -4.29 43.15
CA SER A 5 -17.13 -4.80 43.29
C SER A 5 -17.16 -6.27 43.73
N SER A 6 -17.66 -7.14 42.85
CA SER A 6 -17.71 -8.57 43.12
C SER A 6 -16.33 -9.21 42.92
N LYS A 7 -15.90 -10.01 43.90
CA LYS A 7 -14.62 -10.75 43.92
C LYS A 7 -14.38 -11.63 42.69
N PHE A 8 -15.45 -11.93 41.96
CA PHE A 8 -15.43 -12.73 40.73
C PHE A 8 -14.76 -12.00 39.57
N PHE A 9 -14.98 -10.68 39.39
CA PHE A 9 -14.38 -9.93 38.27
C PHE A 9 -12.89 -9.60 38.47
N ASP A 10 -12.39 -9.56 39.70
CA ASP A 10 -10.95 -9.37 39.98
C ASP A 10 -10.10 -10.61 39.64
N SER A 11 -10.70 -11.81 39.64
CA SER A 11 -10.01 -13.06 39.28
C SER A 11 -9.93 -13.32 37.76
N ILE A 12 -10.84 -12.73 36.98
CA ILE A 12 -10.88 -12.83 35.52
C ILE A 12 -9.91 -11.83 34.88
N ARG A 13 -9.50 -10.80 35.63
CA ARG A 13 -8.47 -9.85 35.19
C ARG A 13 -7.10 -10.52 35.28
N ILE A 14 -6.78 -11.31 34.26
CA ILE A 14 -5.44 -11.86 34.00
C ILE A 14 -4.47 -10.68 34.04
N LYS A 15 -3.71 -10.55 35.15
CA LYS A 15 -2.62 -9.58 35.23
C LYS A 15 -1.70 -9.89 34.04
N PRO A 16 -1.45 -8.96 33.11
CA PRO A 16 -0.49 -9.22 32.06
C PRO A 16 0.85 -9.39 32.77
N ASN A 17 1.37 -10.61 32.73
CA ASN A 17 2.64 -10.97 33.37
C ASN A 17 3.77 -10.36 32.52
N LYS A 18 3.84 -9.02 32.48
CA LYS A 18 4.78 -8.23 31.67
C LYS A 18 6.22 -8.40 32.15
N LEU A 19 6.41 -8.93 33.35
CA LEU A 19 7.71 -9.27 33.91
C LEU A 19 8.21 -10.64 33.42
N SER A 20 7.33 -11.64 33.25
CA SER A 20 7.74 -13.01 32.92
C SER A 20 8.33 -13.15 31.51
N ALA A 21 7.68 -12.60 30.47
CA ALA A 21 8.20 -12.74 29.09
C ALA A 21 9.51 -11.96 28.86
N LYS A 22 9.65 -10.78 29.49
CA LYS A 22 10.82 -9.93 29.36
C LYS A 22 12.00 -10.43 30.19
N GLN A 23 11.74 -10.98 31.38
CA GLN A 23 12.76 -11.63 32.22
C GLN A 23 13.17 -12.99 31.65
N GLN A 24 12.27 -13.76 31.03
CA GLN A 24 12.62 -15.00 30.34
C GLN A 24 13.41 -14.75 29.04
N ALA A 25 13.12 -13.68 28.32
CA ALA A 25 13.93 -13.24 27.18
C ALA A 25 15.33 -12.78 27.64
N ALA A 26 15.40 -11.92 28.67
CA ALA A 26 16.67 -11.48 29.24
C ALA A 26 17.51 -12.64 29.81
N ALA A 27 16.90 -13.59 30.52
CA ALA A 27 17.59 -14.77 31.05
C ALA A 27 18.11 -15.72 29.95
N ARG A 28 17.42 -15.78 28.79
CA ARG A 28 17.91 -16.50 27.59
C ARG A 28 19.04 -15.76 26.90
N GLU A 29 19.02 -14.44 26.90
CA GLU A 29 20.06 -13.57 26.34
C GLU A 29 21.33 -13.54 27.23
N GLU A 30 21.19 -13.77 28.54
CA GLU A 30 22.28 -13.66 29.51
C GLU A 30 23.23 -14.88 29.57
N ALA A 31 22.87 -16.03 28.99
CA ALA A 31 23.61 -17.28 29.19
C ALA A 31 24.39 -17.82 27.96
N VAL A 32 24.28 -17.21 26.77
CA VAL A 32 24.95 -17.76 25.57
C VAL A 32 26.27 -17.04 25.31
N MET A 33 27.38 -17.78 25.35
CA MET A 33 28.71 -17.29 24.98
C MET A 33 28.86 -17.26 23.46
N CYS A 34 29.78 -16.43 22.97
CA CYS A 34 30.10 -16.37 21.55
C CYS A 34 30.66 -17.72 21.06
N GLU A 35 30.09 -18.29 20.01
CA GLU A 35 30.50 -19.57 19.41
C GLU A 35 31.67 -19.44 18.44
N ALA A 36 32.32 -18.27 18.40
CA ALA A 36 33.49 -18.01 17.56
C ALA A 36 34.75 -18.60 18.22
N PRO A 37 35.68 -19.18 17.43
CA PRO A 37 36.87 -19.82 17.98
C PRO A 37 37.69 -18.83 18.81
N GLY A 38 37.92 -19.15 20.09
CA GLY A 38 38.73 -18.34 21.00
C GLY A 38 38.04 -17.10 21.59
N CYS A 39 36.74 -16.87 21.31
CA CYS A 39 36.03 -15.71 21.85
C CYS A 39 35.30 -16.05 23.17
N LYS A 40 35.50 -15.22 24.21
CA LYS A 40 34.79 -15.34 25.51
C LYS A 40 33.75 -14.23 25.73
N ASN A 41 33.39 -13.48 24.70
CA ASN A 41 32.40 -12.41 24.80
C ASN A 41 30.96 -12.97 24.83
N LYS A 42 30.01 -12.19 25.34
CA LYS A 42 28.58 -12.56 25.34
C LYS A 42 28.02 -12.64 23.92
N GLY A 43 27.33 -13.73 23.61
CA GLY A 43 26.78 -14.10 22.30
C GLY A 43 25.31 -13.73 22.12
N GLY A 44 24.96 -12.45 22.33
CA GLY A 44 23.57 -11.99 22.27
C GLY A 44 22.95 -11.95 20.87
N HIS A 45 23.74 -12.11 19.80
CA HIS A 45 23.26 -11.91 18.43
C HIS A 45 23.21 -13.23 17.67
N ARG A 46 22.05 -13.52 17.06
CA ARG A 46 21.80 -14.73 16.28
C ARG A 46 22.18 -14.53 14.82
N ALA A 47 22.99 -15.44 14.27
CA ALA A 47 23.33 -15.50 12.86
C ALA A 47 22.83 -16.83 12.25
N PRO A 48 22.21 -16.86 11.06
CA PRO A 48 21.75 -18.11 10.45
C PRO A 48 22.92 -19.06 10.20
N LYS A 49 22.75 -20.39 10.26
CA LYS A 49 23.86 -21.32 9.95
C LYS A 49 24.14 -21.50 8.45
N GLY A 50 23.22 -21.05 7.59
CA GLY A 50 23.32 -21.17 6.14
C GLY A 50 22.18 -21.98 5.53
N ARG A 51 22.31 -22.27 4.24
CA ARG A 51 21.31 -22.98 3.45
C ARG A 51 21.25 -24.46 3.86
N GLY A 52 20.05 -24.99 4.09
CA GLY A 52 19.83 -26.37 4.54
C GLY A 52 19.73 -26.54 6.07
N HIS A 53 20.17 -25.55 6.84
CA HIS A 53 19.99 -25.50 8.30
C HIS A 53 18.96 -24.42 8.67
N GLU A 54 17.80 -24.50 8.03
CA GLU A 54 16.69 -23.60 8.29
C GLU A 54 16.26 -23.73 9.77
N LYS A 55 16.21 -22.58 10.47
CA LYS A 55 15.92 -22.45 11.91
C LYS A 55 17.05 -22.78 12.88
N GLU A 56 18.24 -23.13 12.40
CA GLU A 56 19.43 -23.16 13.23
C GLU A 56 20.18 -21.82 13.17
N TYR A 57 20.63 -21.35 14.34
CA TYR A 57 21.35 -20.10 14.46
C TYR A 57 22.64 -20.30 15.27
N TRP A 58 23.71 -19.63 14.86
CA TRP A 58 24.91 -19.38 15.64
C TRP A 58 24.70 -18.19 16.56
N HIS A 59 25.34 -18.20 17.73
CA HIS A 59 25.32 -17.11 18.69
C HIS A 59 26.69 -16.41 18.76
N PHE A 60 26.73 -15.14 18.37
CA PHE A 60 27.97 -14.37 18.25
C PHE A 60 27.88 -13.04 19.03
N CYS A 61 29.06 -12.47 19.33
CA CYS A 61 29.18 -11.10 19.83
C CYS A 61 29.12 -10.09 18.67
N LEU A 62 29.04 -8.79 19.00
CA LEU A 62 28.92 -7.72 17.99
C LEU A 62 30.02 -7.73 16.92
N ASN A 63 31.25 -8.07 17.28
CA ASN A 63 32.37 -8.08 16.34
C ASN A 63 32.24 -9.26 15.37
N HIS A 64 32.04 -10.47 15.89
CA HIS A 64 31.94 -11.68 15.06
C HIS A 64 30.66 -11.73 14.23
N VAL A 65 29.55 -11.12 14.66
CA VAL A 65 28.36 -10.99 13.79
C VAL A 65 28.64 -10.11 12.57
N ARG A 66 29.43 -9.04 12.72
CA ARG A 66 29.77 -8.18 11.58
C ARG A 66 30.64 -8.94 10.58
N GLU A 67 31.66 -9.64 11.06
CA GLU A 67 32.51 -10.50 10.22
C GLU A 67 31.69 -11.58 9.53
N TYR A 68 30.79 -12.25 10.27
CA TYR A 68 29.88 -13.26 9.72
C TYR A 68 29.00 -12.66 8.62
N ASN A 69 28.32 -11.54 8.89
CA ASN A 69 27.42 -10.91 7.93
C ASN A 69 28.14 -10.41 6.67
N GLN A 70 29.40 -9.98 6.79
CA GLN A 70 30.21 -9.57 5.64
C GLN A 70 30.58 -10.76 4.74
N GLY A 71 30.85 -11.94 5.33
CA GLY A 71 31.17 -13.17 4.59
C GLY A 71 29.95 -14.01 4.19
N TYR A 72 28.77 -13.71 4.75
CA TYR A 72 27.59 -14.54 4.57
C TYR A 72 26.94 -14.30 3.20
N ASN A 73 26.88 -15.36 2.41
CA ASN A 73 26.10 -15.38 1.17
C ASN A 73 25.23 -16.64 1.13
N PHE A 74 23.92 -16.43 1.19
CA PHE A 74 22.91 -17.49 1.19
C PHE A 74 22.94 -18.38 -0.07
N PHE A 75 23.44 -17.86 -1.19
CA PHE A 75 23.54 -18.55 -2.47
C PHE A 75 24.92 -19.16 -2.74
N GLN A 76 25.82 -19.22 -1.75
CA GLN A 76 27.10 -19.93 -1.89
C GLN A 76 26.86 -21.39 -2.32
N GLY A 77 27.49 -21.79 -3.42
CA GLY A 77 27.37 -23.14 -4.00
C GLY A 77 26.17 -23.36 -4.92
N MET A 78 25.36 -22.34 -5.21
CA MET A 78 24.25 -22.43 -6.17
C MET A 78 24.71 -22.02 -7.59
N ALA A 79 24.27 -22.76 -8.61
CA ALA A 79 24.45 -22.36 -10.00
C ALA A 79 23.71 -21.04 -10.29
N PRO A 80 24.25 -20.17 -11.16
CA PRO A 80 23.65 -18.85 -11.45
C PRO A 80 22.20 -18.95 -11.93
N ASP A 81 21.86 -19.98 -12.70
CA ASP A 81 20.49 -20.21 -13.20
C ASP A 81 19.49 -20.48 -12.07
N ALA A 82 19.90 -21.22 -11.05
CA ALA A 82 19.07 -21.51 -9.87
C ALA A 82 18.90 -20.26 -8.98
N VAL A 83 19.89 -19.37 -8.95
CA VAL A 83 19.75 -18.05 -8.30
C VAL A 83 18.73 -17.19 -9.05
N ALA A 84 18.80 -17.19 -10.39
CA ALA A 84 17.86 -16.44 -11.22
C ALA A 84 16.42 -16.95 -11.10
N SER A 85 16.20 -18.26 -11.01
CA SER A 85 14.87 -18.82 -10.75
C SER A 85 14.37 -18.43 -9.36
N TYR A 86 15.21 -18.52 -8.33
CA TYR A 86 14.85 -18.12 -6.97
C TYR A 86 14.45 -16.64 -6.88
N GLN A 87 15.15 -15.76 -7.60
CA GLN A 87 14.81 -14.34 -7.68
C GLN A 87 13.44 -14.12 -8.35
N LYS A 88 13.14 -14.83 -9.44
CA LYS A 88 11.84 -14.77 -10.12
C LYS A 88 10.71 -15.25 -9.21
N ASP A 89 10.94 -16.34 -8.48
CA ASP A 89 9.94 -16.89 -7.55
C ASP A 89 9.73 -15.95 -6.36
N ALA A 90 10.79 -15.33 -5.83
CA ALA A 90 10.72 -14.38 -4.72
C ALA A 90 9.84 -13.15 -5.06
N LEU A 91 9.84 -12.68 -6.31
CA LEU A 91 8.93 -11.61 -6.76
C LEU A 91 7.45 -12.00 -6.59
N THR A 92 7.15 -13.28 -6.75
CA THR A 92 5.79 -13.85 -6.60
C THR A 92 5.51 -14.38 -5.19
N GLY A 93 6.45 -14.19 -4.25
CA GLY A 93 6.36 -14.72 -2.89
C GLY A 93 6.43 -16.24 -2.81
N HIS A 94 7.16 -16.88 -3.73
CA HIS A 94 7.25 -18.34 -3.88
C HIS A 94 5.89 -19.03 -4.08
N ARG A 95 4.88 -18.27 -4.54
CA ARG A 95 3.55 -18.81 -4.82
C ARG A 95 3.50 -19.29 -6.27
N PRO A 96 3.00 -20.51 -6.54
CA PRO A 96 2.88 -20.98 -7.91
C PRO A 96 2.00 -20.00 -8.70
N THR A 97 2.53 -19.46 -9.79
CA THR A 97 1.79 -18.59 -10.69
C THR A 97 1.38 -19.36 -11.94
N TRP A 98 0.12 -19.26 -12.32
CA TRP A 98 -0.35 -19.77 -13.60
C TRP A 98 -0.35 -18.64 -14.61
N LYS A 99 0.16 -18.89 -15.82
CA LYS A 99 -0.10 -17.99 -16.94
C LYS A 99 -1.60 -17.87 -17.13
N MET A 100 -2.14 -16.65 -17.19
CA MET A 100 -3.55 -16.43 -17.51
C MET A 100 -3.86 -17.14 -18.85
N GLY A 101 -4.75 -18.14 -18.82
CA GLY A 101 -5.08 -18.99 -19.97
C GLY A 101 -4.38 -20.36 -20.07
N ALA A 102 -3.47 -20.72 -19.14
CA ALA A 102 -2.84 -22.06 -19.09
C ALA A 102 -3.85 -23.20 -18.90
N ASN A 103 -4.88 -22.94 -18.10
CA ASN A 103 -5.97 -23.88 -17.84
C ASN A 103 -7.14 -23.67 -18.80
N SER A 104 -6.84 -23.40 -20.09
CA SER A 104 -7.81 -23.62 -21.17
C SER A 104 -7.95 -25.13 -21.44
N GLY A 105 -8.24 -25.89 -20.37
CA GLY A 105 -8.83 -27.22 -20.51
C GLY A 105 -10.08 -27.07 -21.37
N LYS A 106 -10.22 -28.00 -22.33
CA LYS A 106 -11.29 -28.05 -23.34
C LYS A 106 -12.56 -27.41 -22.80
N LYS A 107 -12.96 -26.28 -23.38
CA LYS A 107 -14.28 -25.68 -23.13
C LYS A 107 -15.33 -26.74 -23.42
N SER A 108 -15.83 -27.41 -22.38
CA SER A 108 -17.13 -28.05 -22.43
C SER A 108 -18.09 -26.92 -22.74
N LYS A 109 -18.66 -26.97 -23.94
CA LYS A 109 -19.70 -26.07 -24.40
C LYS A 109 -20.99 -26.45 -23.67
N SER A 110 -21.04 -26.23 -22.37
CA SER A 110 -22.32 -26.17 -21.66
C SER A 110 -22.80 -24.74 -21.81
N ASP A 111 -23.72 -24.54 -22.76
CA ASP A 111 -24.61 -23.40 -22.85
C ASP A 111 -25.49 -23.36 -21.58
N LEU A 112 -24.87 -23.04 -20.44
CA LEU A 112 -25.61 -22.62 -19.26
C LEU A 112 -25.81 -21.12 -19.39
N ASP A 113 -27.03 -20.81 -19.78
CA ASP A 113 -27.60 -19.49 -20.02
C ASP A 113 -27.51 -18.63 -18.75
N MET A 114 -26.35 -18.03 -18.53
CA MET A 114 -26.08 -17.00 -17.52
C MET A 114 -26.73 -15.65 -17.88
N ASP A 115 -27.62 -15.61 -18.88
CA ASP A 115 -28.42 -14.45 -19.27
C ASP A 115 -29.78 -14.41 -18.53
N ALA A 116 -30.16 -15.51 -17.84
CA ALA A 116 -31.42 -15.62 -17.11
C ALA A 116 -31.31 -15.31 -15.61
N ALA A 117 -30.11 -15.09 -15.08
CA ALA A 117 -29.92 -14.63 -13.71
C ALA A 117 -30.19 -13.13 -13.65
N LEU A 118 -31.44 -12.75 -13.36
CA LEU A 118 -31.80 -11.39 -12.98
C LEU A 118 -30.99 -11.00 -11.73
N ASP A 119 -29.88 -10.31 -11.93
CA ASP A 119 -29.06 -9.70 -10.87
C ASP A 119 -29.61 -8.31 -10.56
N PRO A 120 -30.45 -8.15 -9.51
CA PRO A 120 -31.11 -6.86 -9.20
C PRO A 120 -30.11 -5.78 -8.77
N LEU A 121 -28.86 -6.16 -8.51
CA LEU A 121 -27.77 -5.28 -8.10
C LEU A 121 -26.79 -4.97 -9.25
N LYS A 122 -27.04 -5.46 -10.48
CA LYS A 122 -26.25 -5.15 -11.69
C LYS A 122 -24.74 -5.41 -11.61
N MET A 123 -24.28 -6.25 -10.68
CA MET A 123 -22.88 -6.64 -10.51
C MET A 123 -22.33 -7.38 -11.74
N PHE A 124 -23.16 -8.18 -12.43
CA PHE A 124 -22.73 -8.90 -13.64
C PHE A 124 -22.61 -8.02 -14.90
N ASP A 125 -23.38 -6.93 -14.98
CA ASP A 125 -23.36 -5.96 -16.10
C ASP A 125 -22.04 -5.14 -16.06
N GLU A 126 -21.52 -4.88 -14.86
CA GLU A 126 -20.28 -4.11 -14.65
C GLU A 126 -19.01 -4.94 -14.88
N MET A 127 -19.05 -6.27 -14.64
CA MET A 127 -17.90 -7.16 -14.81
C MET A 127 -17.73 -7.67 -16.25
N ASN A 128 -18.83 -7.82 -17.00
CA ASN A 128 -18.81 -8.28 -18.39
C ASN A 128 -19.03 -7.13 -19.39
N GLY A 129 -18.10 -6.16 -19.42
CA GLY A 129 -18.00 -5.12 -20.47
C GLY A 129 -17.68 -5.64 -21.89
N ARG A 130 -18.13 -6.85 -22.23
CA ARG A 130 -18.00 -7.53 -23.53
C ARG A 130 -19.34 -8.18 -23.95
N GLY A 131 -20.47 -7.65 -23.50
CA GLY A 131 -21.81 -8.06 -23.95
C GLY A 131 -22.44 -7.01 -24.86
N LYS A 132 -22.25 -7.15 -26.17
CA LYS A 132 -23.15 -6.71 -27.25
C LYS A 132 -23.99 -5.44 -26.96
N TRP A 133 -23.52 -4.28 -27.37
CA TRP A 133 -24.04 -3.59 -28.57
C TRP A 133 -25.30 -4.27 -29.18
N ARG A 134 -26.47 -4.01 -28.58
CA ARG A 134 -27.76 -4.06 -29.27
C ARG A 134 -28.30 -2.65 -29.29
N PRO A 135 -28.38 -1.98 -30.45
CA PRO A 135 -29.04 -0.69 -30.56
C PRO A 135 -30.55 -0.95 -30.47
N GLY A 136 -31.16 -0.55 -29.36
CA GLY A 136 -32.61 -0.40 -29.28
C GLY A 136 -33.04 0.77 -30.18
N PRO A 137 -34.19 0.68 -30.88
CA PRO A 137 -34.66 1.75 -31.74
C PRO A 137 -35.09 2.92 -30.85
N GLY A 138 -34.19 3.89 -30.63
CA GLY A 138 -34.49 5.08 -29.84
C GLY A 138 -33.33 5.70 -29.07
N SER A 139 -32.15 5.07 -28.97
CA SER A 139 -31.01 5.74 -28.33
C SER A 139 -30.34 6.70 -29.31
N ALA A 140 -30.66 7.98 -29.16
CA ALA A 140 -29.93 9.09 -29.76
C ALA A 140 -28.42 8.83 -29.71
N ARG A 141 -27.75 9.03 -30.84
CA ARG A 141 -26.28 9.03 -30.98
C ARG A 141 -25.68 9.84 -29.82
N ALA A 142 -25.21 9.15 -28.78
CA ALA A 142 -24.29 9.75 -27.83
C ALA A 142 -22.98 9.93 -28.59
N GLU A 143 -22.63 11.18 -28.88
CA GLU A 143 -21.34 11.51 -29.48
C GLU A 143 -20.21 10.92 -28.62
N PRO A 144 -19.10 10.46 -29.24
CA PRO A 144 -17.97 9.97 -28.50
C PRO A 144 -17.45 11.11 -27.61
N LYS A 145 -17.62 10.97 -26.29
CA LYS A 145 -17.03 11.90 -25.32
C LYS A 145 -15.53 11.95 -25.63
N ALA A 146 -15.07 13.14 -26.02
CA ALA A 146 -13.67 13.41 -26.32
C ALA A 146 -12.79 12.81 -25.22
N GLU A 147 -11.72 12.12 -25.62
CA GLU A 147 -10.79 11.45 -24.72
C GLU A 147 -10.24 12.46 -23.70
N THR A 148 -10.89 12.53 -22.54
CA THR A 148 -10.47 13.42 -21.45
C THR A 148 -9.05 13.06 -21.08
N ARG A 149 -8.20 14.08 -20.90
CA ARG A 149 -6.80 13.90 -20.51
C ARG A 149 -6.70 12.98 -19.29
N LYS A 150 -5.65 12.16 -19.22
CA LYS A 150 -5.41 11.30 -18.05
C LYS A 150 -5.02 12.18 -16.85
N ILE A 151 -6.01 12.58 -16.06
CA ILE A 151 -5.80 13.39 -14.86
C ILE A 151 -5.30 12.49 -13.75
N PHE A 152 -4.11 12.79 -13.24
CA PHE A 152 -3.52 12.07 -12.11
C PHE A 152 -4.23 12.42 -10.78
N ASN A 153 -4.15 11.54 -9.78
CA ASN A 153 -4.86 11.73 -8.51
C ASN A 153 -4.50 13.05 -7.79
N ALA A 154 -3.25 13.50 -7.90
CA ALA A 154 -2.82 14.77 -7.31
C ALA A 154 -3.43 15.98 -8.04
N GLU A 155 -3.56 15.92 -9.36
CA GLU A 155 -4.21 16.95 -10.18
C GLU A 155 -5.71 17.01 -9.92
N LYS A 156 -6.38 15.85 -9.79
CA LYS A 156 -7.80 15.80 -9.38
C LYS A 156 -8.02 16.50 -8.04
N LYS A 157 -7.16 16.23 -7.05
CA LYS A 157 -7.25 16.87 -5.72
C LYS A 157 -7.04 18.39 -5.81
N ALA A 158 -6.05 18.85 -6.57
CA ALA A 158 -5.80 20.28 -6.73
C ALA A 158 -6.95 21.02 -7.46
N LEU A 159 -7.53 20.40 -8.48
CA LEU A 159 -8.71 20.92 -9.18
C LEU A 159 -9.93 21.00 -8.26
N LEU A 160 -10.14 19.98 -7.42
CA LEU A 160 -11.23 19.98 -6.43
C LEU A 160 -11.08 21.10 -5.39
N VAL A 161 -9.87 21.30 -4.85
CA VAL A 161 -9.60 22.39 -3.87
C VAL A 161 -9.89 23.77 -4.48
N MET A 162 -9.60 23.96 -5.77
CA MET A 162 -9.89 25.21 -6.48
C MET A 162 -11.32 25.30 -7.05
N GLY A 163 -12.12 24.24 -6.94
CA GLY A 163 -13.47 24.16 -7.49
C GLY A 163 -13.52 24.23 -9.02
N LEU A 164 -12.51 23.65 -9.69
CA LEU A 164 -12.34 23.66 -11.14
C LEU A 164 -12.61 22.28 -11.75
N GLY A 165 -13.09 22.28 -12.99
CA GLY A 165 -13.34 21.07 -13.77
C GLY A 165 -12.07 20.49 -14.41
N PRO A 166 -12.15 19.26 -14.96
CA PRO A 166 -11.02 18.56 -15.59
C PRO A 166 -10.43 19.27 -16.82
N GLU A 167 -11.21 20.11 -17.49
CA GLU A 167 -10.83 20.83 -18.71
C GLU A 167 -10.39 22.29 -18.43
N ALA A 168 -9.97 22.61 -17.19
CA ALA A 168 -9.61 23.97 -16.80
C ALA A 168 -8.28 24.42 -17.44
N THR A 169 -8.28 25.58 -18.11
CA THR A 169 -7.09 26.22 -18.67
C THR A 169 -6.34 27.04 -17.62
N LEU A 170 -5.04 27.33 -17.85
CA LEU A 170 -4.23 28.16 -16.93
C LEU A 170 -4.85 29.53 -16.62
N GLU A 171 -5.56 30.12 -17.57
CA GLU A 171 -6.23 31.40 -17.40
C GLU A 171 -7.36 31.31 -16.38
N THR A 172 -8.19 30.26 -16.49
CA THR A 172 -9.28 29.98 -15.54
C THR A 172 -8.75 29.70 -14.13
N VAL A 173 -7.61 28.97 -14.03
CA VAL A 173 -6.91 28.70 -12.77
C VAL A 173 -6.44 29.99 -12.12
N LYS A 174 -5.79 30.89 -12.88
CA LYS A 174 -5.33 32.20 -12.37
C LYS A 174 -6.49 33.10 -11.94
N ALA A 175 -7.58 33.11 -12.70
CA ALA A 175 -8.77 33.90 -12.37
C ALA A 175 -9.41 33.42 -11.06
N LYS A 176 -9.63 32.11 -10.90
CA LYS A 176 -10.17 31.52 -9.66
C LYS A 176 -9.25 31.74 -8.46
N TYR A 177 -7.94 31.58 -8.64
CA TYR A 177 -6.96 31.86 -7.58
C TYR A 177 -7.10 33.29 -7.04
N LYS A 178 -7.16 34.30 -7.92
CA LYS A 178 -7.32 35.71 -7.50
C LYS A 178 -8.61 35.95 -6.72
N LEU A 179 -9.71 35.29 -7.09
CA LEU A 179 -10.99 35.39 -6.38
C LEU A 179 -10.89 34.77 -4.98
N LEU A 180 -10.35 33.55 -4.89
CA LEU A 180 -10.22 32.82 -3.63
C LEU A 180 -9.26 33.50 -2.65
N VAL A 181 -8.15 34.07 -3.15
CA VAL A 181 -7.22 34.83 -2.29
C VAL A 181 -7.88 36.07 -1.71
N LYS A 182 -8.67 36.82 -2.51
CA LYS A 182 -9.42 37.97 -1.99
C LYS A 182 -10.44 37.59 -0.92
N GLN A 183 -11.07 36.42 -1.08
CA GLN A 183 -12.06 35.91 -0.13
C GLN A 183 -11.43 35.38 1.17
N HIS A 184 -10.24 34.80 1.09
CA HIS A 184 -9.56 34.18 2.23
C HIS A 184 -8.36 34.98 2.75
N HIS A 185 -8.25 36.26 2.37
CA HIS A 185 -7.15 37.11 2.83
C HIS A 185 -7.32 37.47 4.32
N PRO A 186 -6.27 37.35 5.15
CA PRO A 186 -6.36 37.66 6.58
C PRO A 186 -6.77 39.12 6.84
N ASP A 187 -6.30 40.06 6.01
CA ASP A 187 -6.69 41.49 6.13
C ASP A 187 -8.18 41.74 5.83
N ALA A 188 -8.80 40.92 4.98
CA ALA A 188 -10.22 41.05 4.65
C ALA A 188 -11.11 40.35 5.70
N ASN A 189 -10.58 39.32 6.37
CA ASN A 189 -11.27 38.51 7.37
C ASN A 189 -10.89 38.87 8.82
N GLY A 190 -10.30 40.06 9.04
CA GLY A 190 -10.04 40.58 10.40
C GLY A 190 -9.12 39.72 11.28
N GLY A 191 -8.28 38.88 10.68
CA GLY A 191 -7.38 37.96 11.42
C GLY A 191 -7.98 36.60 11.79
N ASP A 192 -9.10 36.19 11.17
CA ASP A 192 -9.71 34.88 11.39
C ASP A 192 -8.80 33.72 10.92
N ARG A 193 -8.12 33.09 11.88
CA ARG A 193 -7.24 31.91 11.69
C ARG A 193 -7.93 30.70 11.04
N SER A 194 -9.26 30.59 11.12
CA SER A 194 -10.02 29.49 10.52
C SER A 194 -9.98 29.49 8.99
N THR A 195 -9.71 30.64 8.36
CA THR A 195 -9.61 30.79 6.90
C THR A 195 -8.18 30.64 6.37
N GLU A 196 -7.18 30.68 7.26
CA GLU A 196 -5.75 30.57 6.94
C GLU A 196 -5.42 29.19 6.37
N ASP A 197 -5.93 28.11 6.98
CA ASP A 197 -5.69 26.74 6.52
C ASP A 197 -6.18 26.53 5.08
N ARG A 198 -7.37 27.06 4.75
CA ARG A 198 -7.91 27.04 3.38
C ARG A 198 -7.04 27.84 2.42
N LEU A 199 -6.54 29.01 2.82
CA LEU A 199 -5.66 29.82 1.98
C LEU A 199 -4.36 29.06 1.66
N ILE A 200 -3.77 28.38 2.65
CA ILE A 200 -2.57 27.54 2.46
C ILE A 200 -2.84 26.42 1.46
N GLU A 201 -3.98 25.74 1.56
CA GLU A 201 -4.38 24.69 0.62
C GLU A 201 -4.56 25.22 -0.81
N ILE A 202 -5.19 26.39 -0.96
CA ILE A 202 -5.39 27.06 -2.26
C ILE A 202 -4.05 27.43 -2.91
N ILE A 203 -3.09 27.95 -2.13
CA ILE A 203 -1.75 28.31 -2.63
C ILE A 203 -0.99 27.05 -3.09
N LYS A 204 -1.05 25.97 -2.31
CA LYS A 204 -0.43 24.68 -2.67
C LYS A 204 -1.04 24.11 -3.97
N ALA A 205 -2.37 24.11 -4.07
CA ALA A 205 -3.08 23.64 -5.25
C ALA A 205 -2.73 24.46 -6.51
N TYR A 206 -2.69 25.80 -6.39
CA TYR A 206 -2.31 26.69 -7.49
C TYR A 206 -0.89 26.44 -7.99
N ASN A 207 0.08 26.32 -7.07
CA ASN A 207 1.47 26.05 -7.44
C ASN A 207 1.62 24.70 -8.15
N TYR A 208 0.86 23.69 -7.75
CA TYR A 208 0.82 22.40 -8.42
C TYR A 208 0.17 22.47 -9.82
N LEU A 209 -1.00 23.11 -9.96
CA LEU A 209 -1.66 23.26 -11.26
C LEU A 209 -0.84 24.10 -12.24
N LYS A 210 -0.06 25.07 -11.75
CA LYS A 210 0.85 25.87 -12.58
C LYS A 210 1.96 25.01 -13.23
N THR A 211 2.38 23.90 -12.60
CA THR A 211 3.42 23.02 -13.18
C THR A 211 2.83 21.96 -14.12
N VAL A 212 1.62 21.49 -13.83
CA VAL A 212 0.97 20.40 -14.57
C VAL A 212 0.18 20.90 -15.78
N VAL A 213 -0.57 21.98 -15.62
CA VAL A 213 -1.39 22.54 -16.70
C VAL A 213 -0.46 23.31 -17.64
N ARG A 214 -0.05 22.69 -18.74
CA ARG A 214 0.66 23.40 -19.81
C ARG A 214 -0.32 24.38 -20.47
N GLY A 215 0.10 25.62 -20.64
CA GLY A 215 -0.67 26.63 -21.36
C GLY A 215 -1.07 26.07 -22.72
N ALA A 216 -2.36 26.18 -23.05
CA ALA A 216 -2.82 25.90 -24.41
C ALA A 216 -1.97 26.76 -25.35
N SER A 217 -1.18 26.08 -26.19
CA SER A 217 -0.62 26.68 -27.40
C SER A 217 -1.73 26.78 -28.44
#